data_AF-A0A7S1TGH9-F1
#
_entry.id   AF-A0A7S1TGH9-F1
#
_cell.length_a   1.000
_cell.length_b   1.000
_cell.length_c   1.000
_cell.angle_alpha   90.00
_cell.angle_beta   90.00
_cell.angle_gamma   90.00
#
_symmetry.space_group_name_H-M   'P 1'
#
loop_
_entity.id
_entity.type
_entity.pdbx_description
1 polymer ?
#
loop_
_entity_poly.entity_id
_entity_poly.type
_entity_poly.pdbx_seq_one_letter_code
_entity_poly.pdbx_strand_id
1 'polypeptide(L)'
;ESSVGHGLRENLLTSFMKDPNSDEQLSGQILTRRLRYIHSCAADLPPDDVRGAEATAFFVPILTAPMMFSHYLKSVREETARLLSLFVGFSDEGAVMAYSRGVDTVALRLGQREPGSLDGEGPSLLSDGERKSLARECETLSRWVSVIHWVGETPRFGSYLPLLLPAVFLSFDDSDPERLSHARLALSLSAQSRLSRSNLRAVVDVCNIIARSPRWKMRGSILGFLQVLAFVSNFSGGEEILGQIRTIIIGFLSDEQLEVREGAAHTLVPLLRDAPENTIKETRELLLSRLTTTQPRARRRKDVKPPADQIIQRHSAVLGLASMVMSSPYTLPSWMPGVLMALARQVDDYPPISTSSRKIFVEFWRTHRDEWATHKRAFAEDELEIVSDLLISPSYYA
;
A
#
# COMPACT_ATOMS: atom_id res chain seq x y z
N GLU A 1 -30.17 36.36 -6.11
CA GLU A 1 -29.46 37.57 -5.64
C GLU A 1 -28.08 37.16 -5.16
N SER A 2 -27.02 37.47 -5.90
CA SER A 2 -25.65 37.23 -5.44
C SER A 2 -25.34 38.22 -4.32
N SER A 3 -24.96 37.73 -3.14
CA SER A 3 -24.62 38.61 -2.01
C SER A 3 -23.41 39.49 -2.36
N VAL A 4 -23.27 40.65 -1.72
CA VAL A 4 -22.09 41.52 -1.84
C VAL A 4 -20.78 40.74 -1.60
N GLY A 5 -20.81 39.72 -0.74
CA GLY A 5 -19.68 38.82 -0.50
C GLY A 5 -19.30 37.96 -1.71
N HIS A 6 -20.28 37.53 -2.51
CA HIS A 6 -20.05 36.74 -3.73
C HIS A 6 -19.34 37.60 -4.78
N GLY A 7 -19.86 38.79 -5.09
CA GLY A 7 -19.23 39.71 -6.05
C GLY A 7 -17.82 40.18 -5.64
N LEU A 8 -17.54 40.28 -4.34
CA LEU A 8 -16.21 40.64 -3.84
C LEU A 8 -15.20 39.49 -4.02
N ARG A 9 -15.62 38.24 -3.75
CA ARG A 9 -14.79 37.03 -3.98
C ARG A 9 -14.49 36.82 -5.46
N GLU A 10 -15.45 37.10 -6.33
CA GLU A 10 -15.29 37.02 -7.79
C GLU A 10 -14.19 37.94 -8.29
N ASN A 11 -14.25 39.24 -7.94
CA ASN A 11 -13.26 40.22 -8.37
C ASN A 11 -11.85 39.90 -7.83
N LEU A 12 -11.76 39.30 -6.64
CA LEU A 12 -10.50 38.89 -6.03
C LEU A 12 -9.85 37.71 -6.76
N LEU A 13 -10.62 36.68 -7.13
CA LEU A 13 -10.09 35.53 -7.88
C LEU A 13 -9.49 35.99 -9.21
N THR A 14 -10.22 36.82 -9.95
CA THR A 14 -9.72 37.42 -11.20
C THR A 14 -8.50 38.32 -10.98
N SER A 15 -8.45 39.06 -9.86
CA SER A 15 -7.28 39.87 -9.51
C SER A 15 -6.05 39.00 -9.26
N PHE A 16 -6.19 37.85 -8.57
CA PHE A 16 -5.06 36.97 -8.29
C PHE A 16 -4.48 36.31 -9.55
N MET A 17 -5.27 36.15 -10.61
CA MET A 17 -4.80 35.63 -11.90
C MET A 17 -4.05 36.66 -12.76
N LYS A 18 -4.20 37.97 -12.48
CA LYS A 18 -3.58 39.04 -13.28
C LYS A 18 -2.16 39.41 -12.83
N ASP A 19 -1.75 39.06 -11.60
CA ASP A 19 -0.43 39.38 -11.06
C ASP A 19 0.27 38.13 -10.47
N PRO A 20 0.96 37.35 -11.33
CA PRO A 20 1.74 36.19 -10.92
C PRO A 20 3.09 36.53 -10.26
N ASN A 21 3.62 37.73 -10.49
CA ASN A 21 4.99 38.10 -10.07
C ASN A 21 5.08 38.72 -8.67
N SER A 22 3.95 39.05 -8.05
CA SER A 22 3.91 39.41 -6.63
C SER A 22 4.44 38.30 -5.69
N ASP A 23 4.55 37.05 -6.15
CA ASP A 23 4.87 35.89 -5.30
C ASP A 23 6.38 35.69 -5.03
N GLU A 24 7.31 36.27 -5.81
CA GLU A 24 8.77 36.09 -5.58
C GLU A 24 9.29 36.81 -4.32
N GLN A 25 8.53 37.76 -3.76
CA GLN A 25 8.92 38.54 -2.57
C GLN A 25 7.95 38.40 -1.39
N LEU A 26 6.86 37.62 -1.52
CA LEU A 26 5.92 37.44 -0.43
C LEU A 26 6.52 36.56 0.66
N SER A 27 6.50 37.04 1.91
CA SER A 27 6.80 36.14 3.03
C SER A 27 5.85 34.93 2.98
N GLY A 28 6.36 33.73 3.23
CA GLY A 28 5.56 32.52 2.99
C GLY A 28 4.30 32.40 3.87
N GLN A 29 4.19 33.20 4.93
CA GLN A 29 2.94 33.37 5.70
C GLN A 29 1.86 34.12 4.91
N ILE A 30 2.23 35.16 4.16
CA ILE A 30 1.30 35.90 3.30
C ILE A 30 0.85 35.00 2.15
N LEU A 31 1.78 34.24 1.56
CA LEU A 31 1.46 33.25 0.52
C LEU A 31 0.44 32.21 1.02
N THR A 32 0.65 31.66 2.22
CA THR A 32 -0.31 30.73 2.86
C THR A 32 -1.71 31.35 2.96
N ARG A 33 -1.82 32.62 3.41
CA ARG A 33 -3.10 33.32 3.52
C ARG A 33 -3.73 33.51 2.14
N ARG A 34 -2.95 33.91 1.14
CA ARG A 34 -3.41 34.08 -0.25
C ARG A 34 -3.98 32.78 -0.82
N LEU A 35 -3.28 31.66 -0.66
CA LEU A 35 -3.76 30.34 -1.10
C LEU A 35 -5.08 29.95 -0.43
N ARG A 36 -5.24 30.22 0.87
CA ARG A 36 -6.53 30.01 1.58
C ARG A 36 -7.66 30.84 1.01
N TYR A 37 -7.39 32.11 0.68
CA TYR A 37 -8.39 32.98 0.07
C TYR A 37 -8.75 32.52 -1.35
N ILE A 38 -7.78 32.09 -2.15
CA ILE A 38 -8.04 31.50 -3.47
C ILE A 38 -8.91 30.25 -3.31
N HIS A 39 -8.61 29.39 -2.35
CA HIS A 39 -9.40 28.19 -2.07
C HIS A 39 -10.83 28.55 -1.71
N SER A 40 -11.06 29.53 -0.82
CA SER A 40 -12.42 29.92 -0.45
C SER A 40 -13.20 30.57 -1.60
N CYS A 41 -12.53 31.29 -2.50
CA CYS A 41 -13.18 31.84 -3.69
C CYS A 41 -13.54 30.74 -4.70
N ALA A 42 -12.65 29.77 -4.93
CA ALA A 42 -12.89 28.69 -5.87
C ALA A 42 -13.90 27.65 -5.34
N ALA A 43 -13.94 27.40 -4.02
CA ALA A 43 -14.81 26.39 -3.41
C ALA A 43 -16.31 26.72 -3.51
N ASP A 44 -16.66 27.99 -3.67
CA ASP A 44 -18.04 28.43 -3.85
C ASP A 44 -18.52 28.30 -5.32
N LEU A 45 -17.62 28.00 -6.26
CA LEU A 45 -17.95 27.91 -7.68
C LEU A 45 -18.52 26.53 -8.02
N PRO A 46 -19.55 26.44 -8.88
CA PRO A 46 -20.04 25.16 -9.36
C PRO A 46 -19.00 24.47 -10.27
N PRO A 47 -19.04 23.12 -10.41
CA PRO A 47 -18.10 22.37 -11.24
C PRO A 47 -17.96 22.82 -12.70
N ASP A 48 -19.04 23.33 -13.29
CA ASP A 48 -19.09 23.76 -14.69
C ASP A 48 -18.85 25.28 -14.86
N ASP A 49 -18.38 25.97 -13.81
CA ASP A 49 -18.12 27.41 -13.87
C ASP A 49 -16.85 27.72 -14.68
N VAL A 50 -16.99 28.60 -15.67
CA VAL A 50 -15.88 29.05 -16.53
C VAL A 50 -14.74 29.66 -15.71
N ARG A 51 -15.04 30.36 -14.62
CA ARG A 51 -14.01 30.97 -13.75
C ARG A 51 -13.23 29.92 -12.97
N GLY A 52 -13.90 28.84 -12.58
CA GLY A 52 -13.26 27.68 -11.96
C GLY A 52 -12.31 27.00 -12.95
N ALA A 53 -12.71 26.92 -14.22
CA ALA A 53 -11.87 26.41 -15.30
C ALA A 53 -10.65 27.28 -15.58
N GLU A 54 -10.84 28.61 -15.68
CA GLU A 54 -9.75 29.57 -15.83
C GLU A 54 -8.77 29.53 -14.66
N ALA A 55 -9.29 29.48 -13.42
CA ALA A 55 -8.49 29.35 -12.21
C ALA A 55 -7.69 28.04 -12.20
N THR A 56 -8.31 26.93 -12.62
CA THR A 56 -7.62 25.63 -12.76
C THR A 56 -6.48 25.72 -13.76
N ALA A 57 -6.74 26.27 -14.95
CA ALA A 57 -5.73 26.44 -16.00
C ALA A 57 -4.56 27.32 -15.56
N PHE A 58 -4.82 28.35 -14.76
CA PHE A 58 -3.82 29.28 -14.26
C PHE A 58 -3.02 28.72 -13.08
N PHE A 59 -3.69 28.19 -12.05
CA PHE A 59 -3.04 27.84 -10.79
C PHE A 59 -2.42 26.44 -10.78
N VAL A 60 -2.97 25.44 -11.48
CA VAL A 60 -2.40 24.08 -11.45
C VAL A 60 -0.92 24.04 -11.88
N PRO A 61 -0.49 24.69 -12.98
CA PRO A 61 0.92 24.72 -13.36
C PRO A 61 1.82 25.35 -12.28
N ILE A 62 1.35 26.41 -11.62
CA ILE A 62 2.06 27.09 -10.54
C ILE A 62 2.18 26.17 -9.32
N LEU A 63 1.08 25.56 -8.89
CA LEU A 63 1.00 24.71 -7.70
C LEU A 63 1.83 23.42 -7.84
N THR A 64 1.90 22.88 -9.07
CA THR A 64 2.69 21.68 -9.39
C THR A 64 4.15 21.98 -9.67
N ALA A 65 4.56 23.25 -9.82
CA ALA A 65 5.94 23.63 -10.03
C ALA A 65 6.84 23.24 -8.84
N PRO A 66 8.12 22.89 -9.06
CA PRO A 66 9.01 22.42 -7.99
C PRO A 66 9.08 23.38 -6.80
N MET A 67 9.14 24.70 -7.06
CA MET A 67 9.24 25.72 -6.02
C MET A 67 8.03 25.73 -5.06
N MET A 68 6.82 25.54 -5.59
CA MET A 68 5.59 25.52 -4.81
C MET A 68 5.33 24.15 -4.18
N PHE A 69 5.56 23.08 -4.93
CA PHE A 69 5.25 21.72 -4.50
C PHE A 69 6.24 21.21 -3.44
N SER A 70 7.52 21.64 -3.50
CA SER A 70 8.57 21.35 -2.51
C SER A 70 8.82 22.49 -1.51
N HIS A 71 7.90 23.46 -1.44
CA HIS A 71 8.09 24.71 -0.70
C HIS A 71 8.54 24.45 0.75
N TYR A 72 9.49 25.23 1.27
CA TYR A 72 10.11 24.98 2.57
C TYR A 72 9.12 25.06 3.75
N LEU A 73 8.16 25.99 3.70
CA LEU A 73 7.08 26.08 4.70
C LEU A 73 6.02 25.01 4.50
N LYS A 74 5.73 24.26 5.57
CA LYS A 74 4.68 23.25 5.64
C LYS A 74 3.29 23.81 5.34
N SER A 75 2.98 25.00 5.86
CA SER A 75 1.67 25.64 5.67
C SER A 75 1.37 25.93 4.19
N VAL A 76 2.38 26.27 3.39
CA VAL A 76 2.21 26.45 1.95
C VAL A 76 1.92 25.12 1.27
N ARG A 77 2.68 24.06 1.60
CA ARG A 77 2.45 22.70 1.07
C ARG A 77 1.04 22.17 1.38
N GLU A 78 0.53 22.45 2.58
CA GLU A 78 -0.84 22.09 2.97
C GLU A 78 -1.91 22.78 2.13
N GLU A 79 -1.79 24.09 1.91
CA GLU A 79 -2.76 24.82 1.07
C GLU A 79 -2.62 24.49 -0.42
N THR A 80 -1.40 24.23 -0.90
CA THR A 80 -1.14 23.70 -2.25
C THR A 80 -1.90 22.39 -2.46
N ALA A 81 -1.77 21.44 -1.53
CA ALA A 81 -2.49 20.17 -1.61
C ALA A 81 -4.02 20.33 -1.60
N ARG A 82 -4.56 21.25 -0.78
CA ARG A 82 -6.00 21.54 -0.73
C ARG A 82 -6.52 22.13 -2.03
N LEU A 83 -5.82 23.12 -2.60
CA LEU A 83 -6.21 23.72 -3.88
C LEU A 83 -6.18 22.70 -5.02
N LEU A 84 -5.12 21.88 -5.10
CA LEU A 84 -5.06 20.81 -6.09
C LEU A 84 -6.18 19.76 -5.89
N SER A 85 -6.63 19.55 -4.66
CA SER A 85 -7.76 18.67 -4.37
C SER A 85 -9.10 19.28 -4.79
N LEU A 86 -9.23 20.61 -4.74
CA LEU A 86 -10.41 21.33 -5.17
C LEU A 86 -10.50 21.40 -6.70
N PHE A 87 -9.37 21.66 -7.38
CA PHE A 87 -9.35 21.89 -8.82
C PHE A 87 -9.72 20.66 -9.69
N VAL A 88 -9.62 19.45 -9.14
CA VAL A 88 -10.12 18.23 -9.81
C VAL A 88 -11.66 18.25 -9.96
N GLY A 89 -12.33 19.06 -9.14
CA GLY A 89 -13.78 19.22 -9.11
C GLY A 89 -14.35 20.08 -10.24
N PHE A 90 -13.52 20.68 -11.11
CA PHE A 90 -14.01 21.41 -12.28
C PHE A 90 -14.08 20.52 -13.52
N SER A 91 -15.23 20.52 -14.22
CA SER A 91 -15.56 19.58 -15.30
C SER A 91 -15.29 20.10 -16.71
N ASP A 92 -14.97 21.38 -16.86
CA ASP A 92 -14.63 21.98 -18.16
C ASP A 92 -13.43 21.26 -18.81
N GLU A 93 -13.48 21.06 -20.12
CA GLU A 93 -12.46 20.31 -20.86
C GLU A 93 -11.06 20.94 -20.72
N GLY A 94 -10.96 22.26 -20.79
CA GLY A 94 -9.71 22.99 -20.59
C GLY A 94 -9.17 22.84 -19.17
N ALA A 95 -10.05 22.86 -18.17
CA ALA A 95 -9.71 22.61 -16.77
C ALA A 95 -9.16 21.20 -16.56
N VAL A 96 -9.86 20.18 -17.08
CA VAL A 96 -9.47 18.76 -16.99
C VAL A 96 -8.12 18.53 -17.67
N MET A 97 -7.91 19.10 -18.86
CA MET A 97 -6.62 19.03 -19.57
C MET A 97 -5.49 19.70 -18.77
N ALA A 98 -5.73 20.89 -18.21
CA ALA A 98 -4.74 21.57 -17.39
C ALA A 98 -4.39 20.79 -16.12
N TYR A 99 -5.41 20.21 -15.47
CA TYR A 99 -5.25 19.34 -14.32
C TYR A 99 -4.40 18.11 -14.65
N SER A 100 -4.75 17.41 -15.73
CA SER A 100 -4.02 16.22 -16.20
C SER A 100 -2.55 16.53 -16.45
N ARG A 101 -2.24 17.63 -17.15
CA ARG A 101 -0.84 18.05 -17.38
C ARG A 101 -0.09 18.33 -16.08
N GLY A 102 -0.76 18.89 -15.08
CA GLY A 102 -0.19 19.11 -13.75
C GLY A 102 0.15 17.78 -13.06
N VAL A 103 -0.79 16.82 -13.08
CA VAL A 103 -0.58 15.46 -12.57
C VAL A 103 0.61 14.81 -13.28
N ASP A 104 0.64 14.83 -14.60
CA ASP A 104 1.71 14.24 -15.41
C ASP A 104 3.07 14.87 -15.09
N THR A 105 3.11 16.19 -14.89
CA THR A 105 4.33 16.91 -14.50
C THR A 105 4.88 16.40 -13.16
N VAL A 106 3.99 16.21 -12.17
CA VAL A 106 4.37 15.68 -10.85
C VAL A 106 4.79 14.22 -10.95
N ALA A 107 4.01 13.39 -11.67
CA ALA A 107 4.27 11.97 -11.86
C ALA A 107 5.60 11.73 -12.57
N LEU A 108 5.89 12.46 -13.65
CA LEU A 108 7.17 12.36 -14.37
C LEU A 108 8.33 12.81 -13.49
N ARG A 109 8.21 13.94 -12.79
CA ARG A 109 9.29 14.47 -11.93
C ARG A 109 9.63 13.53 -10.78
N LEU A 110 8.63 12.91 -10.15
CA LEU A 110 8.83 11.97 -9.05
C LEU A 110 9.17 10.55 -9.54
N GLY A 111 8.63 10.13 -10.69
CA GLY A 111 8.86 8.83 -11.31
C GLY A 111 10.27 8.68 -11.91
N GLN A 112 10.86 9.76 -12.44
CA GLN A 112 12.28 9.78 -12.85
C GLN A 112 13.27 9.49 -11.71
N ARG A 113 12.80 9.53 -10.45
CA ARG A 113 13.61 9.29 -9.25
C ARG A 113 13.42 7.87 -8.69
N GLU A 114 12.66 7.01 -9.39
CA GLU A 114 12.56 5.57 -9.08
C GLU A 114 13.73 4.77 -9.69
N PRO A 115 14.38 3.86 -8.94
CA PRO A 115 15.44 3.01 -9.45
C PRO A 115 14.83 1.90 -10.30
N GLY A 116 15.04 1.99 -11.61
CA GLY A 116 14.48 1.07 -12.60
C GLY A 116 14.25 1.70 -13.97
N SER A 117 14.25 3.03 -14.09
CA SER A 117 14.49 3.65 -15.40
C SER A 117 15.90 3.26 -15.83
N LEU A 118 16.04 2.84 -17.09
CA LEU A 118 17.29 2.35 -17.70
C LEU A 118 18.48 3.34 -17.56
N ASP A 119 18.24 4.57 -17.11
CA ASP A 119 19.23 5.63 -16.91
C ASP A 119 19.18 6.33 -15.52
N GLY A 120 18.53 5.75 -14.50
CA GLY A 120 18.23 6.47 -13.24
C GLY A 120 19.17 6.18 -12.06
N GLU A 121 20.03 7.15 -11.72
CA GLU A 121 20.82 7.19 -10.47
C GLU A 121 19.91 7.06 -9.22
N GLY A 122 20.19 6.09 -8.34
CA GLY A 122 19.45 5.94 -7.09
C GLY A 122 19.61 7.14 -6.14
N PRO A 123 18.72 7.30 -5.14
CA PRO A 123 18.73 8.41 -4.18
C PRO A 123 19.99 8.47 -3.30
N SER A 124 20.84 7.44 -3.34
CA SER A 124 22.17 7.43 -2.72
C SER A 124 23.15 8.43 -3.33
N LEU A 125 22.89 8.90 -4.57
CA LEU A 125 23.72 9.90 -5.26
C LEU A 125 23.16 11.34 -5.15
N LEU A 126 21.96 11.51 -4.60
CA LEU A 126 21.34 12.83 -4.45
C LEU A 126 22.07 13.65 -3.38
N SER A 127 22.26 14.94 -3.64
CA SER A 127 22.70 15.90 -2.63
C SER A 127 21.68 15.99 -1.48
N ASP A 128 22.13 16.42 -0.30
CA ASP A 128 21.25 16.61 0.86
C ASP A 128 20.11 17.61 0.57
N GLY A 129 20.37 18.60 -0.29
CA GLY A 129 19.36 19.57 -0.74
C GLY A 129 18.26 18.89 -1.56
N GLU A 130 18.64 18.04 -2.52
CA GLU A 130 17.70 17.31 -3.37
C GLU A 130 16.89 16.29 -2.59
N ARG A 131 17.50 15.59 -1.63
CA ARG A 131 16.76 14.67 -0.74
C ARG A 131 15.72 15.39 0.09
N LYS A 132 16.07 16.55 0.68
CA LYS A 132 15.11 17.39 1.42
C LYS A 132 13.99 17.92 0.52
N SER A 133 14.30 18.27 -0.72
CA SER A 133 13.31 18.70 -1.70
C SER A 133 12.35 17.57 -2.04
N LEU A 134 12.86 16.39 -2.42
CA LEU A 134 12.08 15.19 -2.71
C LEU A 134 11.16 14.81 -1.55
N ALA A 135 11.68 14.81 -0.33
CA ALA A 135 10.91 14.52 0.88
C ALA A 135 9.70 15.47 1.05
N ARG A 136 9.87 16.76 0.75
CA ARG A 136 8.78 17.75 0.79
C ARG A 136 7.78 17.54 -0.34
N GLU A 137 8.23 17.19 -1.55
CA GLU A 137 7.33 16.87 -2.66
C GLU A 137 6.46 15.65 -2.36
N CYS A 138 7.07 14.57 -1.86
CA CYS A 138 6.37 13.36 -1.45
C CYS A 138 5.35 13.63 -0.33
N GLU A 139 5.70 14.52 0.61
CA GLU A 139 4.80 14.97 1.67
C GLU A 139 3.61 15.77 1.10
N THR A 140 3.84 16.72 0.19
CA THR A 140 2.76 17.47 -0.49
C THR A 140 1.85 16.52 -1.26
N LEU A 141 2.43 15.58 -2.02
CA LEU A 141 1.68 14.58 -2.77
C LEU A 141 0.81 13.72 -1.86
N SER A 142 1.37 13.21 -0.76
CA SER A 142 0.63 12.39 0.20
C SER A 142 -0.56 13.15 0.79
N ARG A 143 -0.40 14.45 1.11
CA ARG A 143 -1.51 15.29 1.55
C ARG A 143 -2.54 15.52 0.46
N TRP A 144 -2.11 15.79 -0.76
CA TRP A 144 -3.01 15.99 -1.91
C TRP A 144 -3.89 14.76 -2.14
N VAL A 145 -3.30 13.57 -2.21
CA VAL A 145 -4.04 12.30 -2.35
C VAL A 145 -5.00 12.09 -1.17
N SER A 146 -4.54 12.34 0.06
CA SER A 146 -5.38 12.19 1.26
C SER A 146 -6.60 13.11 1.24
N VAL A 147 -6.40 14.39 0.89
CA VAL A 147 -7.47 15.40 0.89
C VAL A 147 -8.49 15.10 -0.22
N ILE A 148 -8.06 14.66 -1.39
CA ILE A 148 -8.98 14.24 -2.46
C ILE A 148 -9.95 13.15 -1.99
N HIS A 149 -9.41 12.10 -1.36
CA HIS A 149 -10.26 11.02 -0.88
C HIS A 149 -11.17 11.46 0.25
N TRP A 150 -10.70 12.36 1.12
CA TRP A 150 -11.48 12.92 2.22
C TRP A 150 -12.65 13.80 1.74
N VAL A 151 -12.43 14.63 0.71
CA VAL A 151 -13.44 15.56 0.18
C VAL A 151 -14.46 14.85 -0.73
N GLY A 152 -14.13 13.66 -1.24
CA GLY A 152 -15.06 12.82 -1.99
C GLY A 152 -14.88 12.85 -3.52
N GLU A 153 -13.86 13.53 -4.03
CA GLU A 153 -13.55 13.66 -5.46
C GLU A 153 -12.87 12.41 -6.07
N THR A 154 -12.96 11.28 -5.37
CA THR A 154 -12.39 9.98 -5.78
C THR A 154 -12.80 9.55 -7.20
N PRO A 155 -14.07 9.67 -7.64
CA PRO A 155 -14.45 9.19 -8.97
C PRO A 155 -13.71 9.89 -10.11
N ARG A 156 -13.44 11.19 -9.96
CA ARG A 156 -12.71 11.99 -10.95
C ARG A 156 -11.20 11.79 -10.84
N PHE A 157 -10.69 11.68 -9.62
CA PHE A 157 -9.26 11.46 -9.38
C PHE A 157 -8.79 10.03 -9.69
N GLY A 158 -9.69 9.05 -9.71
CA GLY A 158 -9.34 7.63 -9.80
C GLY A 158 -8.49 7.25 -11.02
N SER A 159 -8.59 7.97 -12.14
CA SER A 159 -7.76 7.76 -13.33
C SER A 159 -6.31 8.24 -13.15
N TYR A 160 -6.09 9.23 -12.29
CA TYR A 160 -4.78 9.80 -11.98
C TYR A 160 -4.06 9.04 -10.87
N LEU A 161 -4.81 8.34 -9.99
CA LEU A 161 -4.24 7.61 -8.86
C LEU A 161 -3.12 6.64 -9.27
N PRO A 162 -3.24 5.78 -10.30
CA PRO A 162 -2.16 4.88 -10.72
C PRO A 162 -0.87 5.61 -11.09
N LEU A 163 -0.95 6.81 -11.66
CA LEU A 163 0.22 7.60 -12.08
C LEU A 163 1.00 8.15 -10.88
N LEU A 164 0.29 8.49 -9.81
CA LEU A 164 0.87 9.11 -8.61
C LEU A 164 1.26 8.11 -7.53
N LEU A 165 0.66 6.91 -7.57
CA LEU A 165 0.85 5.87 -6.57
C LEU A 165 2.33 5.46 -6.35
N PRO A 166 3.17 5.29 -7.39
CA PRO A 166 4.60 4.97 -7.20
C PRO A 166 5.32 5.99 -6.33
N ALA A 167 5.07 7.28 -6.58
CA ALA A 167 5.64 8.38 -5.80
C ALA A 167 5.12 8.42 -4.34
N VAL A 168 3.87 8.02 -4.09
CA VAL A 168 3.37 7.87 -2.71
C VAL A 168 4.12 6.74 -2.00
N PHE A 169 4.32 5.60 -2.66
CA PHE A 169 5.10 4.47 -2.12
C PHE A 169 6.57 4.82 -1.89
N LEU A 170 7.17 5.68 -2.73
CA LEU A 170 8.53 6.20 -2.54
C LEU A 170 8.75 6.86 -1.18
N SER A 171 7.71 7.47 -0.61
CA SER A 171 7.75 8.08 0.72
C SER A 171 8.10 7.10 1.84
N PHE A 172 7.91 5.79 1.63
CA PHE A 172 8.25 4.76 2.62
C PHE A 172 9.74 4.49 2.77
N ASP A 173 10.57 5.03 1.87
CA ASP A 173 12.02 5.01 2.03
C ASP A 173 12.54 6.09 2.99
N ASP A 174 11.67 7.03 3.40
CA ASP A 174 12.03 8.10 4.35
C ASP A 174 12.15 7.56 5.79
N SER A 175 12.93 8.23 6.61
CA SER A 175 13.11 7.92 8.04
C SER A 175 12.23 8.76 8.96
N ASP A 176 11.63 9.85 8.45
CA ASP A 176 10.82 10.76 9.24
C ASP A 176 9.41 10.18 9.50
N PRO A 177 9.03 9.99 10.77
CA PRO A 177 7.75 9.40 11.13
C PRO A 177 6.55 10.23 10.69
N GLU A 178 6.66 11.56 10.61
CA GLU A 178 5.58 12.43 10.18
C GLU A 178 5.28 12.24 8.68
N ARG A 179 6.33 12.16 7.85
CA ARG A 179 6.18 11.92 6.41
C ARG A 179 5.62 10.52 6.12
N LEU A 180 6.12 9.51 6.84
CA LEU A 180 5.56 8.16 6.77
C LEU A 180 4.09 8.11 7.19
N SER A 181 3.69 8.90 8.20
CA SER A 181 2.28 9.01 8.62
C SER A 181 1.39 9.56 7.50
N HIS A 182 1.83 10.61 6.81
CA HIS A 182 1.09 11.16 5.67
C HIS A 182 0.96 10.17 4.51
N ALA A 183 2.04 9.46 4.15
CA ALA A 183 2.00 8.46 3.10
C ALA A 183 1.07 7.27 3.45
N ARG A 184 1.10 6.81 4.71
CA ARG A 184 0.19 5.77 5.19
C ARG A 184 -1.27 6.22 5.11
N LEU A 185 -1.59 7.43 5.55
CA LEU A 185 -2.95 7.97 5.47
C LEU A 185 -3.44 8.04 4.02
N ALA A 186 -2.58 8.53 3.11
CA ALA A 186 -2.89 8.59 1.67
C ALA A 186 -3.24 7.21 1.13
N LEU A 187 -2.36 6.21 1.33
CA LEU A 187 -2.59 4.85 0.88
C LEU A 187 -3.83 4.21 1.52
N SER A 188 -4.04 4.39 2.82
CA SER A 188 -5.22 3.85 3.51
C SER A 188 -6.53 4.42 2.96
N LEU A 189 -6.58 5.71 2.66
CA LEU A 189 -7.76 6.33 2.05
C LEU A 189 -7.92 5.90 0.59
N SER A 190 -6.83 5.81 -0.18
CA SER A 190 -6.87 5.30 -1.55
C SER A 190 -7.36 3.85 -1.63
N ALA A 191 -6.93 2.98 -0.71
CA ALA A 191 -7.37 1.59 -0.64
C ALA A 191 -8.86 1.43 -0.32
N GLN A 192 -9.44 2.39 0.42
CA GLN A 192 -10.86 2.43 0.77
C GLN A 192 -11.72 3.13 -0.28
N SER A 193 -11.09 3.68 -1.31
CA SER A 193 -11.75 4.51 -2.31
C SER A 193 -12.54 3.66 -3.32
N ARG A 194 -13.69 4.19 -3.78
CA ARG A 194 -14.52 3.51 -4.79
C ARG A 194 -13.95 3.73 -6.18
N LEU A 195 -13.07 2.84 -6.62
CA LEU A 195 -12.47 2.86 -7.95
C LEU A 195 -13.35 2.12 -8.97
N SER A 196 -13.34 2.60 -10.22
CA SER A 196 -13.86 1.82 -11.34
C SER A 196 -13.02 0.55 -11.53
N ARG A 197 -13.57 -0.48 -12.19
CA ARG A 197 -12.84 -1.74 -12.42
C ARG A 197 -11.55 -1.53 -13.22
N SER A 198 -11.54 -0.60 -14.19
CA SER A 198 -10.34 -0.24 -14.96
C SER A 198 -9.27 0.40 -14.09
N ASN A 199 -9.66 1.33 -13.21
CA ASN A 199 -8.71 2.02 -12.32
C ASN A 199 -8.18 1.08 -11.24
N LEU A 200 -9.04 0.20 -10.71
CA LEU A 200 -8.64 -0.84 -9.76
C LEU A 200 -7.58 -1.77 -10.39
N ARG A 201 -7.79 -2.19 -11.65
CA ARG A 201 -6.80 -2.99 -12.39
C ARG A 201 -5.47 -2.25 -12.53
N ALA A 202 -5.51 -0.99 -12.97
CA ALA A 202 -4.32 -0.17 -13.13
C ALA A 202 -3.56 0.03 -11.80
N VAL A 203 -4.27 0.22 -10.68
CA VAL A 203 -3.67 0.29 -9.34
C VAL A 203 -2.94 -1.01 -8.98
N VAL A 204 -3.56 -2.17 -9.23
CA VAL A 204 -2.94 -3.48 -8.95
C VAL A 204 -1.72 -3.72 -9.86
N ASP A 205 -1.78 -3.31 -11.13
CA ASP A 205 -0.65 -3.41 -12.06
C ASP A 205 0.54 -2.56 -11.58
N VAL A 206 0.27 -1.36 -11.06
CA VAL A 206 1.30 -0.51 -10.43
C VAL A 206 1.90 -1.18 -9.20
N CYS A 207 1.07 -1.78 -8.32
CA CYS A 207 1.58 -2.54 -7.18
C CYS A 207 2.48 -3.71 -7.62
N ASN A 208 2.19 -4.37 -8.73
CA ASN A 208 3.03 -5.44 -9.29
C ASN A 208 4.39 -4.91 -9.80
N ILE A 209 4.46 -3.68 -10.30
CA ILE A 209 5.72 -3.01 -10.66
C ILE A 209 6.53 -2.72 -9.40
N ILE A 210 5.91 -2.09 -8.40
CA ILE A 210 6.57 -1.69 -7.14
C ILE A 210 7.02 -2.92 -6.34
N ALA A 211 6.33 -4.05 -6.45
CA ALA A 211 6.72 -5.31 -5.84
C ALA A 211 8.11 -5.80 -6.28
N ARG A 212 8.64 -5.32 -7.41
CA ARG A 212 9.98 -5.64 -7.94
C ARG A 212 11.04 -4.62 -7.55
N SER A 213 10.67 -3.61 -6.75
CA SER A 213 11.61 -2.58 -6.34
C SER A 213 12.75 -3.15 -5.49
N PRO A 214 14.00 -2.64 -5.65
CA PRO A 214 15.11 -3.01 -4.76
C PRO A 214 14.86 -2.58 -3.29
N ARG A 215 13.91 -1.68 -3.02
CA ARG A 215 13.63 -1.17 -1.68
C ARG A 215 12.58 -2.01 -0.95
N TRP A 216 13.03 -2.82 0.00
CA TRP A 216 12.13 -3.67 0.77
C TRP A 216 11.04 -2.91 1.52
N LYS A 217 11.29 -1.67 1.97
CA LYS A 217 10.27 -0.84 2.64
C LYS A 217 9.11 -0.47 1.72
N MET A 218 9.39 -0.25 0.43
CA MET A 218 8.36 -0.02 -0.58
C MET A 218 7.62 -1.32 -0.90
N ARG A 219 8.33 -2.43 -1.02
CA ARG A 219 7.70 -3.76 -1.19
C ARG A 219 6.76 -4.09 -0.02
N GLY A 220 7.22 -3.89 1.21
CA GLY A 220 6.47 -4.16 2.44
C GLY A 220 5.26 -3.25 2.63
N SER A 221 5.29 -1.99 2.17
CA SER A 221 4.14 -1.08 2.30
C SER A 221 2.98 -1.43 1.38
N ILE A 222 3.22 -2.17 0.28
CA ILE A 222 2.17 -2.69 -0.60
C ILE A 222 1.23 -3.64 0.16
N LEU A 223 1.75 -4.40 1.13
CA LEU A 223 1.00 -5.45 1.83
C LEU A 223 -0.26 -4.92 2.50
N GLY A 224 -0.11 -3.91 3.36
CA GLY A 224 -1.25 -3.29 4.06
C GLY A 224 -2.21 -2.59 3.10
N PHE A 225 -1.68 -1.97 2.04
CA PHE A 225 -2.50 -1.32 1.01
C PHE A 225 -3.37 -2.34 0.26
N LEU A 226 -2.78 -3.42 -0.25
CA LEU A 226 -3.51 -4.46 -0.98
C LEU A 226 -4.49 -5.24 -0.10
N GLN A 227 -4.18 -5.42 1.19
CA GLN A 227 -5.11 -6.07 2.13
C GLN A 227 -6.43 -5.30 2.21
N VAL A 228 -6.35 -3.99 2.44
CA VAL A 228 -7.52 -3.11 2.55
C VAL A 228 -8.23 -3.01 1.20
N LEU A 229 -7.45 -2.82 0.12
CA LEU A 229 -8.00 -2.71 -1.23
C LEU A 229 -8.81 -3.95 -1.61
N ALA A 230 -8.25 -5.15 -1.40
CA ALA A 230 -8.92 -6.41 -1.72
C ALA A 230 -10.20 -6.61 -0.92
N PHE A 231 -10.21 -6.27 0.37
CA PHE A 231 -11.40 -6.35 1.21
C PHE A 231 -12.50 -5.41 0.70
N VAL A 232 -12.15 -4.15 0.41
CA VAL A 232 -13.10 -3.14 -0.09
C VAL A 232 -13.59 -3.50 -1.49
N SER A 233 -12.73 -4.09 -2.33
CA SER A 233 -13.08 -4.51 -3.68
C SER A 233 -13.60 -5.95 -3.79
N ASN A 234 -13.92 -6.63 -2.68
CA ASN A 234 -14.22 -8.07 -2.71
C ASN A 234 -15.37 -8.42 -3.67
N PHE A 235 -16.40 -7.57 -3.74
CA PHE A 235 -17.56 -7.77 -4.61
C PHE A 235 -17.41 -7.13 -6.00
N SER A 236 -16.59 -6.08 -6.14
CA SER A 236 -16.48 -5.29 -7.38
C SER A 236 -15.26 -5.65 -8.24
N GLY A 237 -14.20 -6.18 -7.64
CA GLY A 237 -12.95 -6.52 -8.32
C GLY A 237 -13.03 -7.80 -9.15
N GLY A 238 -13.85 -8.76 -8.70
CA GLY A 238 -13.94 -10.09 -9.31
C GLY A 238 -12.65 -10.92 -9.14
N GLU A 239 -12.73 -12.20 -9.51
CA GLU A 239 -11.65 -13.16 -9.28
C GLU A 239 -10.36 -12.84 -10.07
N GLU A 240 -10.47 -12.15 -11.21
CA GLU A 240 -9.31 -11.72 -11.99
C GLU A 240 -8.38 -10.80 -11.19
N ILE A 241 -8.93 -9.76 -10.56
CA ILE A 241 -8.16 -8.76 -9.81
C ILE A 241 -7.75 -9.32 -8.45
N LEU A 242 -8.68 -9.96 -7.73
CA LEU A 242 -8.38 -10.56 -6.43
C LEU A 242 -7.34 -11.68 -6.56
N GLY A 243 -7.39 -12.45 -7.65
CA GLY A 243 -6.39 -13.46 -8.00
C GLY A 243 -5.00 -12.85 -8.17
N GLN A 244 -4.89 -11.73 -8.89
CA GLN A 244 -3.61 -11.02 -9.04
C GLN A 244 -3.07 -10.48 -7.72
N ILE A 245 -3.94 -9.92 -6.87
CA ILE A 245 -3.55 -9.48 -5.54
C ILE A 245 -2.98 -10.68 -4.76
N ARG A 246 -3.67 -11.82 -4.75
CA ARG A 246 -3.17 -13.05 -4.12
C ARG A 246 -1.83 -13.49 -4.71
N THR A 247 -1.64 -13.46 -6.04
CA THR A 247 -0.37 -13.79 -6.68
C THR A 247 0.77 -12.90 -6.19
N ILE A 248 0.55 -11.59 -6.09
CA ILE A 248 1.55 -10.64 -5.58
C ILE A 248 1.92 -10.99 -4.12
N ILE A 249 0.91 -11.18 -3.25
CA ILE A 249 1.13 -11.48 -1.83
C ILE A 249 1.82 -12.85 -1.64
N ILE A 250 1.43 -13.87 -2.40
CA ILE A 250 2.09 -15.19 -2.37
C ILE A 250 3.54 -15.08 -2.86
N GLY A 251 3.83 -14.20 -3.82
CA GLY A 251 5.19 -13.89 -4.26
C GLY A 251 6.06 -13.34 -3.13
N PHE A 252 5.51 -12.42 -2.33
CA PHE A 252 6.23 -11.83 -1.19
C PHE A 252 6.56 -12.83 -0.06
N LEU A 253 5.92 -13.99 0.00
CA LEU A 253 6.32 -15.04 0.96
C LEU A 253 7.77 -15.50 0.73
N SER A 254 8.29 -15.38 -0.49
CA SER A 254 9.66 -15.71 -0.86
C SER A 254 10.58 -14.48 -1.00
N ASP A 255 10.21 -13.33 -0.42
CA ASP A 255 11.06 -12.13 -0.41
C ASP A 255 12.37 -12.37 0.36
N GLU A 256 13.45 -11.70 -0.04
CA GLU A 256 14.74 -11.75 0.66
C GLU A 256 14.62 -11.22 2.10
N GLN A 257 13.79 -10.20 2.31
CA GLN A 257 13.62 -9.54 3.59
C GLN A 257 12.60 -10.31 4.45
N LEU A 258 12.98 -10.63 5.70
CA LEU A 258 12.13 -11.42 6.60
C LEU A 258 10.82 -10.72 6.94
N GLU A 259 10.86 -9.41 7.20
CA GLU A 259 9.72 -8.58 7.57
C GLU A 259 8.67 -8.52 6.46
N VAL A 260 9.11 -8.52 5.19
CA VAL A 260 8.21 -8.58 4.04
C VAL A 260 7.54 -9.94 3.96
N ARG A 261 8.28 -11.04 4.17
CA ARG A 261 7.72 -12.40 4.20
C ARG A 261 6.69 -12.58 5.31
N GLU A 262 7.01 -12.14 6.53
CA GLU A 262 6.09 -12.20 7.67
C GLU A 262 4.86 -11.33 7.44
N GLY A 263 5.03 -10.11 6.94
CA GLY A 263 3.91 -9.23 6.58
C GLY A 263 3.01 -9.84 5.50
N ALA A 264 3.59 -10.52 4.51
CA ALA A 264 2.85 -11.22 3.46
C ALA A 264 2.01 -12.35 4.02
N ALA A 265 2.55 -13.13 4.96
CA ALA A 265 1.80 -14.19 5.65
C ALA A 265 0.56 -13.63 6.36
N HIS A 266 0.72 -12.56 7.16
CA HIS A 266 -0.41 -11.92 7.84
C HIS A 266 -1.43 -11.34 6.86
N THR A 267 -0.96 -10.79 5.73
CA THR A 267 -1.81 -10.21 4.69
C THR A 267 -2.63 -11.26 3.95
N LEU A 268 -2.05 -12.45 3.76
CA LEU A 268 -2.67 -13.56 3.02
C LEU A 268 -3.86 -14.19 3.76
N VAL A 269 -3.88 -14.13 5.10
CA VAL A 269 -4.94 -14.74 5.93
C VAL A 269 -6.36 -14.34 5.50
N PRO A 270 -6.77 -13.05 5.50
CA PRO A 270 -8.11 -12.67 5.07
C PRO A 270 -8.35 -12.94 3.58
N LEU A 271 -7.33 -12.82 2.73
CA LEU A 271 -7.44 -13.11 1.30
C LEU A 271 -7.75 -14.58 1.01
N LEU A 272 -7.30 -15.50 1.87
CA LEU A 272 -7.61 -16.93 1.79
C LEU A 272 -8.97 -17.25 2.42
N ARG A 273 -9.33 -16.59 3.51
CA ARG A 273 -10.64 -16.77 4.16
C ARG A 273 -11.77 -16.45 3.18
N ASP A 274 -11.59 -15.40 2.39
CA ASP A 274 -12.61 -14.90 1.46
C ASP A 274 -12.43 -15.49 0.04
N ALA A 275 -11.52 -16.45 -0.16
CA ALA A 275 -11.22 -17.04 -1.47
C ALA A 275 -12.14 -18.22 -1.85
N PRO A 276 -12.32 -18.50 -3.16
CA PRO A 276 -12.97 -19.72 -3.63
C PRO A 276 -12.22 -20.99 -3.19
N GLU A 277 -12.97 -22.08 -3.00
CA GLU A 277 -12.39 -23.35 -2.53
C GLU A 277 -11.32 -23.93 -3.48
N ASN A 278 -11.49 -23.74 -4.80
CA ASN A 278 -10.47 -24.13 -5.78
C ASN A 278 -9.15 -23.36 -5.57
N THR A 279 -9.22 -22.06 -5.31
CA THR A 279 -8.04 -21.22 -5.03
C THR A 279 -7.33 -21.66 -3.75
N ILE A 280 -8.09 -22.03 -2.71
CA ILE A 280 -7.54 -22.58 -1.46
C ILE A 280 -6.80 -23.90 -1.77
N LYS A 281 -7.42 -24.79 -2.55
CA LYS A 281 -6.82 -26.08 -2.93
C LYS A 281 -5.53 -25.89 -3.73
N GLU A 282 -5.54 -25.06 -4.77
CA GLU A 282 -4.36 -24.77 -5.61
C GLU A 282 -3.22 -24.15 -4.80
N THR A 283 -3.55 -23.20 -3.92
CA THR A 283 -2.56 -22.58 -3.02
C THR A 283 -1.95 -23.60 -2.08
N ARG A 284 -2.76 -24.52 -1.52
CA ARG A 284 -2.29 -25.62 -0.67
C ARG A 284 -1.31 -26.53 -1.40
N GLU A 285 -1.67 -26.96 -2.61
CA GLU A 285 -0.85 -27.87 -3.42
C GLU A 285 0.47 -27.21 -3.83
N LEU A 286 0.45 -25.92 -4.20
CA LEU A 286 1.64 -25.12 -4.47
C LEU A 286 2.57 -25.04 -3.24
N LEU A 287 2.04 -24.74 -2.06
CA LEU A 287 2.86 -24.56 -0.86
C LEU A 287 3.39 -25.89 -0.32
N LEU A 288 2.58 -26.96 -0.34
CA LEU A 288 3.03 -28.31 0.04
C LEU A 288 4.12 -28.82 -0.91
N SER A 289 3.96 -28.65 -2.22
CA SER A 289 4.98 -29.04 -3.19
C SER A 289 6.27 -28.24 -3.02
N ARG A 290 6.18 -26.93 -2.73
CA ARG A 290 7.35 -26.12 -2.38
C ARG A 290 8.03 -26.63 -1.11
N LEU A 291 7.28 -27.00 -0.08
CA LEU A 291 7.84 -27.54 1.16
C LEU A 291 8.56 -28.87 0.95
N THR A 292 8.01 -29.78 0.14
CA THR A 292 8.60 -31.10 -0.11
C THR A 292 9.83 -31.02 -1.01
N THR A 293 9.79 -30.23 -2.07
CA THR A 293 10.91 -30.10 -3.04
C THR A 293 12.14 -29.41 -2.46
N THR A 294 11.94 -28.57 -1.44
CA THR A 294 13.02 -27.82 -0.79
C THR A 294 13.54 -28.49 0.48
N GLN A 295 12.94 -29.61 0.90
CA GLN A 295 13.45 -30.39 2.03
C GLN A 295 14.86 -30.95 1.73
N PRO A 296 15.78 -30.88 2.71
CA PRO A 296 17.09 -31.49 2.56
C PRO A 296 16.96 -33.03 2.46
N ARG A 297 17.49 -33.61 1.37
CA ARG A 297 17.46 -35.07 1.08
C ARG A 297 18.17 -35.95 2.12
N ALA A 298 18.99 -35.36 2.98
CA ALA A 298 19.63 -36.04 4.10
C ALA A 298 19.40 -35.22 5.37
N ARG A 299 19.25 -35.90 6.52
CA ARG A 299 19.42 -35.29 7.84
C ARG A 299 20.86 -34.77 7.93
N ARG A 300 21.11 -33.57 7.36
CA ARG A 300 22.39 -32.88 7.50
C ARG A 300 22.67 -32.75 9.00
N ARG A 301 23.96 -32.83 9.39
CA ARG A 301 24.37 -32.51 10.75
C ARG A 301 23.73 -31.18 11.14
N LYS A 302 23.14 -31.11 12.34
CA LYS A 302 22.40 -29.93 12.86
C LYS A 302 23.20 -28.63 12.78
N ASP A 303 24.52 -28.71 12.61
CA ASP A 303 25.45 -27.58 12.64
C ASP A 303 25.72 -26.90 11.28
N VAL A 304 25.21 -27.43 10.15
CA VAL A 304 25.48 -26.82 8.83
C VAL A 304 24.29 -25.98 8.36
N LYS A 305 24.48 -24.64 8.37
CA LYS A 305 23.49 -23.68 7.84
C LYS A 305 23.16 -23.99 6.37
N PRO A 306 21.88 -24.20 6.01
CA PRO A 306 21.48 -24.37 4.62
C PRO A 306 21.71 -23.10 3.78
N PRO A 307 21.81 -23.20 2.45
CA PRO A 307 21.83 -22.03 1.56
C PRO A 307 20.64 -21.11 1.82
N ALA A 308 20.86 -19.79 1.73
CA ALA A 308 19.84 -18.78 2.02
C ALA A 308 18.56 -19.00 1.19
N ASP A 309 18.69 -19.28 -0.11
CA ASP A 309 17.55 -19.52 -0.99
C ASP A 309 16.70 -20.72 -0.56
N GLN A 310 17.34 -21.80 -0.09
CA GLN A 310 16.61 -22.96 0.42
C GLN A 310 15.85 -22.61 1.71
N ILE A 311 16.46 -21.81 2.59
CA ILE A 311 15.79 -21.31 3.80
C ILE A 311 14.60 -20.43 3.41
N ILE A 312 14.76 -19.53 2.43
CA ILE A 312 13.71 -18.62 1.98
C ILE A 312 12.54 -19.41 1.40
N GLN A 313 12.77 -20.35 0.49
CA GLN A 313 11.70 -21.12 -0.14
C GLN A 313 10.97 -22.05 0.83
N ARG A 314 11.67 -22.64 1.81
CA ARG A 314 11.03 -23.42 2.87
C ARG A 314 10.23 -22.55 3.81
N HIS A 315 10.81 -21.42 4.24
CA HIS A 315 10.12 -20.47 5.10
C HIS A 315 8.86 -19.91 4.42
N SER A 316 8.92 -19.63 3.12
CA SER A 316 7.77 -19.15 2.35
C SER A 316 6.63 -20.18 2.34
N ALA A 317 6.96 -21.46 2.17
CA ALA A 317 5.98 -22.54 2.26
C ALA A 317 5.37 -22.66 3.66
N VAL A 318 6.20 -22.62 4.71
CA VAL A 318 5.73 -22.66 6.11
C VAL A 318 4.82 -21.47 6.44
N LEU A 319 5.22 -20.26 6.06
CA LEU A 319 4.42 -19.05 6.28
C LEU A 319 3.09 -19.10 5.52
N GLY A 320 3.09 -19.53 4.26
CA GLY A 320 1.87 -19.68 3.47
C GLY A 320 0.92 -20.71 4.08
N LEU A 321 1.42 -21.89 4.46
CA LEU A 321 0.63 -22.95 5.09
C LEU A 321 0.09 -22.50 6.46
N ALA A 322 0.90 -21.78 7.25
CA ALA A 322 0.46 -21.18 8.49
C ALA A 322 -0.67 -20.14 8.25
N SER A 323 -0.56 -19.34 7.19
CA SER A 323 -1.59 -18.38 6.81
C SER A 323 -2.91 -19.07 6.45
N MET A 324 -2.85 -20.24 5.81
CA MET A 324 -4.02 -21.07 5.54
C MET A 324 -4.67 -21.59 6.83
N VAL A 325 -3.88 -22.11 7.77
CA VAL A 325 -4.42 -22.54 9.08
C VAL A 325 -5.12 -21.37 9.79
N MET A 326 -4.51 -20.18 9.77
CA MET A 326 -5.07 -18.99 10.41
C MET A 326 -6.28 -18.39 9.67
N SER A 327 -6.53 -18.75 8.40
CA SER A 327 -7.68 -18.23 7.65
C SER A 327 -9.00 -18.88 8.05
N SER A 328 -8.96 -20.02 8.76
CA SER A 328 -10.13 -20.75 9.27
C SER A 328 -10.11 -20.79 10.79
N PRO A 329 -10.25 -19.65 11.50
CA PRO A 329 -10.31 -19.67 12.96
C PRO A 329 -11.58 -20.40 13.42
N TYR A 330 -11.50 -21.12 14.54
CA TYR A 330 -12.62 -21.84 15.17
C TYR A 330 -13.19 -23.01 14.37
N THR A 331 -12.60 -23.36 13.23
CA THR A 331 -13.09 -24.44 12.37
C THR A 331 -11.93 -25.28 11.89
N LEU A 332 -12.16 -26.56 11.69
CA LEU A 332 -11.12 -27.50 11.27
C LEU A 332 -11.55 -28.17 9.96
N PRO A 333 -11.27 -27.54 8.80
CA PRO A 333 -11.51 -28.14 7.50
C PRO A 333 -10.72 -29.44 7.32
N SER A 334 -11.23 -30.35 6.49
CA SER A 334 -10.65 -31.69 6.26
C SER A 334 -9.19 -31.68 5.80
N TRP A 335 -8.72 -30.59 5.21
CA TRP A 335 -7.34 -30.43 4.77
C TRP A 335 -6.38 -29.92 5.85
N MET A 336 -6.90 -29.35 6.94
CA MET A 336 -6.10 -28.71 7.97
C MET A 336 -5.21 -29.69 8.75
N PRO A 337 -5.67 -30.92 9.14
CA PRO A 337 -4.81 -31.91 9.80
C PRO A 337 -3.54 -32.21 9.01
N GLY A 338 -3.66 -32.48 7.70
CA GLY A 338 -2.50 -32.77 6.85
C GLY A 338 -1.52 -31.58 6.76
N VAL A 339 -2.03 -30.35 6.79
CA VAL A 339 -1.20 -29.13 6.83
C VAL A 339 -0.49 -28.98 8.17
N LEU A 340 -1.19 -29.20 9.29
CA LEU A 340 -0.59 -29.19 10.62
C LEU A 340 0.53 -30.23 10.75
N MET A 341 0.32 -31.45 10.22
CA MET A 341 1.37 -32.48 10.19
C MET A 341 2.57 -32.08 9.32
N ALA A 342 2.34 -31.37 8.21
CA ALA A 342 3.42 -30.83 7.39
C ALA A 342 4.26 -29.78 8.14
N LEU A 343 3.59 -28.90 8.91
CA LEU A 343 4.22 -27.88 9.74
C LEU A 343 4.94 -28.47 10.96
N ALA A 344 4.36 -29.50 11.60
CA ALA A 344 4.95 -30.23 12.72
C ALA A 344 6.35 -30.77 12.36
N ARG A 345 6.53 -31.27 11.13
CA ARG A 345 7.84 -31.74 10.65
C ARG A 345 8.92 -30.65 10.53
N GLN A 346 8.55 -29.38 10.62
CA GLN A 346 9.48 -28.24 10.47
C GLN A 346 9.83 -27.56 11.80
N VAL A 347 9.29 -28.01 12.94
CA VAL A 347 9.50 -27.36 14.26
C VAL A 347 10.95 -27.43 14.76
N ASP A 348 11.74 -28.39 14.28
CA ASP A 348 13.15 -28.58 14.61
C ASP A 348 14.10 -28.12 13.49
N ASP A 349 13.59 -27.37 12.52
CA ASP A 349 14.37 -26.85 11.41
C ASP A 349 15.24 -25.64 11.78
N TYR A 350 16.09 -25.18 10.85
CA TYR A 350 16.91 -23.99 11.05
C TYR A 350 16.04 -22.71 11.11
N PRO A 351 16.26 -21.79 12.08
CA PRO A 351 15.54 -20.52 12.14
C PRO A 351 15.71 -19.69 10.85
N PRO A 352 14.67 -18.95 10.39
CA PRO A 352 13.40 -18.66 11.08
C PRO A 352 12.31 -19.73 10.92
N ILE A 353 12.57 -20.84 10.22
CA ILE A 353 11.54 -21.82 9.86
C ILE A 353 10.94 -22.50 11.10
N SER A 354 11.79 -22.96 12.01
CA SER A 354 11.34 -23.56 13.28
C SER A 354 10.56 -22.57 14.14
N THR A 355 11.00 -21.32 14.21
CA THR A 355 10.32 -20.25 14.97
C THR A 355 8.89 -20.05 14.47
N SER A 356 8.70 -19.87 13.16
CA SER A 356 7.39 -19.71 12.55
C SER A 356 6.52 -20.97 12.70
N SER A 357 7.14 -22.15 12.56
CA SER A 357 6.45 -23.45 12.71
C SER A 357 5.95 -23.70 14.13
N ARG A 358 6.68 -23.26 15.17
CA ARG A 358 6.20 -23.36 16.56
C ARG A 358 5.12 -22.32 16.86
N LYS A 359 5.30 -21.09 16.36
CA LYS A 359 4.34 -19.99 16.55
C LYS A 359 2.94 -20.35 16.06
N ILE A 360 2.83 -21.06 14.94
CA ILE A 360 1.51 -21.44 14.40
C ILE A 360 0.76 -22.43 15.30
N PHE A 361 1.42 -23.36 16.00
CA PHE A 361 0.71 -24.24 16.95
C PHE A 361 0.16 -23.48 18.14
N VAL A 362 0.89 -22.46 18.61
CA VAL A 362 0.41 -21.56 19.68
C VAL A 362 -0.83 -20.78 19.23
N GLU A 363 -0.80 -20.20 18.02
CA GLU A 363 -1.94 -19.45 17.47
C GLU A 363 -3.15 -20.33 17.12
N PHE A 364 -2.89 -21.53 16.59
CA PHE A 364 -3.92 -22.53 16.35
C PHE A 364 -4.59 -22.93 17.67
N TRP A 365 -3.80 -23.24 18.71
CA TRP A 365 -4.35 -23.58 20.03
C TRP A 365 -5.20 -22.46 20.60
N ARG A 366 -4.73 -21.21 20.50
CA ARG A 366 -5.46 -20.02 20.98
C ARG A 366 -6.87 -19.92 20.38
N THR A 367 -7.07 -20.37 19.15
CA THR A 367 -8.33 -20.23 18.42
C THR A 367 -9.19 -21.50 18.40
N HIS A 368 -8.63 -22.68 18.70
CA HIS A 368 -9.33 -23.98 18.61
C HIS A 368 -9.48 -24.70 19.95
N ARG A 369 -8.97 -24.12 21.05
CA ARG A 369 -8.98 -24.75 22.38
C ARG A 369 -10.38 -25.07 22.89
N ASP A 370 -11.33 -24.16 22.72
CA ASP A 370 -12.67 -24.28 23.32
C ASP A 370 -13.45 -25.48 22.75
N GLU A 371 -13.30 -25.73 21.44
CA GLU A 371 -13.93 -26.85 20.74
C GLU A 371 -12.97 -28.04 20.50
N TRP A 372 -11.83 -28.08 21.23
CA TRP A 372 -10.81 -29.10 21.00
C TRP A 372 -11.33 -30.54 21.16
N ALA A 373 -12.28 -30.76 22.07
CA ALA A 373 -12.90 -32.07 22.27
C ALA A 373 -13.56 -32.62 20.99
N THR A 374 -14.01 -31.72 20.10
CA THR A 374 -14.56 -32.07 18.79
C THR A 374 -13.46 -32.09 17.73
N HIS A 375 -12.63 -31.04 17.66
CA HIS A 375 -11.59 -30.92 16.63
C HIS A 375 -10.58 -32.07 16.66
N LYS A 376 -10.22 -32.59 17.84
CA LYS A 376 -9.26 -33.69 17.96
C LYS A 376 -9.70 -34.99 17.25
N ARG A 377 -11.00 -35.15 16.99
CA ARG A 377 -11.54 -36.33 16.27
C ARG A 377 -11.20 -36.35 14.78
N ALA A 378 -10.71 -35.24 14.24
CA ALA A 378 -10.29 -35.14 12.84
C ALA A 378 -8.87 -35.67 12.57
N PHE A 379 -8.14 -36.03 13.63
CA PHE A 379 -6.77 -36.55 13.55
C PHE A 379 -6.76 -38.06 13.77
N ALA A 380 -5.81 -38.74 13.11
CA ALA A 380 -5.44 -40.09 13.52
C ALA A 380 -4.75 -40.07 14.89
N GLU A 381 -4.66 -41.22 15.55
CA GLU A 381 -4.13 -41.32 16.92
C GLU A 381 -2.66 -40.86 17.03
N ASP A 382 -1.85 -41.26 16.05
CA ASP A 382 -0.43 -40.87 15.92
C ASP A 382 -0.25 -39.39 15.58
N GLU A 383 -1.11 -38.84 14.70
CA GLU A 383 -1.12 -37.41 14.38
C GLU A 383 -1.52 -36.57 15.60
N LEU A 384 -2.50 -37.04 16.38
CA LEU A 384 -3.00 -36.35 17.56
C LEU A 384 -1.95 -36.28 18.67
N GLU A 385 -1.16 -37.34 18.87
CA GLU A 385 -0.04 -37.35 19.82
C GLU A 385 0.96 -36.23 19.46
N ILE A 386 1.43 -36.21 18.20
CA ILE A 386 2.39 -35.21 17.71
C ILE A 386 1.84 -33.79 17.86
N VAL A 387 0.59 -33.55 17.46
CA VAL A 387 -0.01 -32.23 17.55
C VAL A 387 -0.17 -31.84 19.03
N SER A 388 -0.64 -32.74 19.89
CA SER A 388 -0.86 -32.44 21.31
C SER A 388 0.43 -32.02 22.02
N ASP A 389 1.55 -32.68 21.74
CA ASP A 389 2.87 -32.31 22.28
C ASP A 389 3.27 -30.87 21.92
N LEU A 390 2.94 -30.44 20.70
CA LEU A 390 3.23 -29.10 20.19
C LEU A 390 2.27 -28.02 20.72
N LEU A 391 1.07 -28.39 21.15
CA LEU A 391 0.08 -27.46 21.75
C LEU A 391 0.40 -27.13 23.21
N ILE A 392 1.09 -28.03 23.92
CA ILE A 392 1.32 -27.95 25.38
C ILE A 392 2.62 -27.21 25.73
N SER A 393 3.45 -26.83 24.75
CA SER A 393 4.72 -26.12 25.00
C SER A 393 4.62 -24.58 24.85
N PRO A 394 4.46 -23.82 25.94
CA PRO A 394 4.94 -22.45 25.99
C PRO A 394 6.47 -22.43 25.86
N SER A 395 7.01 -21.45 25.13
CA SER A 395 8.45 -21.21 24.92
C SER A 395 9.30 -21.00 26.19
N TYR A 396 8.70 -21.05 27.39
CA TYR A 396 9.35 -20.85 28.69
C TYR A 396 9.56 -22.14 29.49
N TYR A 397 9.06 -23.28 29.03
CA TYR A 397 9.34 -24.59 29.63
C TYR A 397 10.40 -25.31 28.79
N ALA A 398 11.66 -24.96 29.03
CA ALA A 398 12.82 -25.71 28.54
C ALA A 398 13.92 -25.69 29.61
#